data_AF-A0AAF0IUJ8-F1
#
_entry.id   AF-A0AAF0IUJ8-F1
#
_cell.length_a   1.000
_cell.length_b   1.000
_cell.length_c   1.000
_cell.angle_alpha   90.00
_cell.angle_beta   90.00
_cell.angle_gamma   90.00
#
_symmetry.space_group_name_H-M   'P 1'
#
loop_
_entity.id
_entity.type
_entity.pdbx_description
1 polymer ?
#
loop_
_entity_poly.entity_id
_entity_poly.type
_entity_poly.pdbx_seq_one_letter_code
_entity_poly.pdbx_strand_id
1 'polypeptide(L)' 'MPVPFEAVIPMAIVATLFTVTGTGFSGVSRLANEGKPLRHNVDEWERMMMRRDFRLTGTKRGQAVRRAY' A
#
# COMPACT_ATOMS: atom_id res chain seq x y z
N MET A 1 24.41 10.47 -33.97
CA MET A 1 25.32 10.03 -32.89
C MET A 1 24.63 8.94 -32.08
N PRO A 2 25.29 7.81 -31.78
CA PRO A 2 24.75 6.78 -30.90
C PRO A 2 24.48 7.35 -29.49
N VAL A 3 23.55 6.75 -28.75
CA VAL A 3 23.12 7.23 -27.43
C VAL A 3 24.29 7.26 -26.43
N PRO A 4 24.48 8.33 -25.65
CA PRO A 4 25.55 8.43 -24.67
C PRO A 4 25.27 7.53 -23.45
N PHE A 5 25.83 6.33 -23.45
CA PHE A 5 25.61 5.31 -22.41
C PHE A 5 26.05 5.77 -21.02
N GLU A 6 27.08 6.60 -20.94
CA GLU A 6 27.61 7.17 -19.69
C GLU A 6 26.57 8.04 -18.95
N ALA A 7 25.65 8.68 -19.68
CA ALA A 7 24.56 9.44 -19.10
C ALA A 7 23.36 8.56 -18.69
N VAL A 8 23.22 7.38 -19.30
CA VAL A 8 22.12 6.44 -19.02
C VAL A 8 22.40 5.65 -17.74
N ILE A 9 23.64 5.30 -17.44
CA ILE A 9 23.99 4.51 -16.23
C ILE A 9 23.50 5.19 -14.95
N PRO A 10 23.79 6.48 -14.68
CA PRO A 10 23.30 7.15 -13.47
C PRO A 10 21.78 7.17 -13.41
N MET A 11 21.12 7.45 -14.55
CA MET A 11 19.66 7.47 -14.61
C MET A 11 19.04 6.09 -14.35
N ALA A 12 19.66 5.03 -14.87
CA ALA A 12 19.24 3.65 -14.63
C ALA A 12 19.38 3.26 -13.16
N ILE A 13 20.48 3.65 -12.50
CA ILE A 13 20.66 3.41 -11.06
C ILE A 13 19.58 4.15 -10.25
N VAL A 14 19.32 5.41 -10.58
CA VAL A 14 18.25 6.18 -9.91
C VAL A 14 16.89 5.50 -10.10
N ALA A 15 16.56 5.10 -11.33
CA ALA A 15 15.32 4.41 -11.64
C ALA A 15 15.20 3.06 -10.92
N THR A 16 16.27 2.26 -10.83
CA THR A 16 16.24 0.97 -10.12
C THR A 16 16.05 1.17 -8.62
N LEU A 17 16.70 2.16 -8.01
CA LEU A 17 16.50 2.46 -6.60
C LEU A 17 15.06 2.91 -6.32
N PHE A 18 14.49 3.80 -7.12
CA PHE A 18 13.10 4.22 -6.96
C PHE A 18 12.09 3.07 -7.16
N THR A 19 12.33 2.19 -8.13
CA THR A 19 11.45 1.04 -8.36
C THR A 19 11.55 0.02 -7.23
N VAL A 20 12.75 -0.27 -6.71
CA VAL A 20 12.95 -1.15 -5.55
C VAL A 20 12.27 -0.56 -4.31
N THR A 21 12.45 0.73 -4.03
CA THR A 21 11.80 1.36 -2.87
C THR A 21 10.28 1.39 -3.03
N GLY A 22 9.75 1.76 -4.20
CA GLY A 22 8.31 1.83 -4.42
C GLY A 22 7.62 0.47 -4.33
N THR A 23 8.21 -0.56 -4.94
CA THR A 23 7.67 -1.93 -4.88
C THR A 23 7.83 -2.53 -3.48
N GLY A 24 8.97 -2.33 -2.84
CA GLY A 24 9.23 -2.77 -1.46
C GLY A 24 8.24 -2.15 -0.48
N PHE A 25 8.03 -0.83 -0.56
CA PHE A 25 7.07 -0.13 0.31
C PHE A 25 5.64 -0.60 0.09
N SER A 26 5.22 -0.79 -1.17
CA SER A 26 3.89 -1.31 -1.51
C SER A 26 3.69 -2.73 -0.97
N GLY A 27 4.69 -3.60 -1.12
CA GLY A 27 4.66 -4.97 -0.60
C GLY A 27 4.53 -5.03 0.92
N VAL A 28 5.39 -4.29 1.64
CA VAL A 28 5.33 -4.21 3.11
C VAL A 28 4.00 -3.61 3.58
N SER A 29 3.52 -2.56 2.93
CA SER A 29 2.23 -1.93 3.27
C SER A 29 1.05 -2.87 3.08
N ARG A 30 1.07 -3.72 2.05
CA ARG A 30 0.02 -4.75 1.86
C ARG A 30 0.11 -5.84 2.91
N LEU A 31 1.32 -6.31 3.24
CA LEU A 31 1.50 -7.32 4.27
C LEU A 31 0.97 -6.85 5.63
N ALA A 32 1.26 -5.60 6.01
CA ALA A 32 0.76 -4.98 7.23
C ALA A 32 -0.77 -4.76 7.25
N ASN A 33 -1.40 -4.72 6.08
CA ASN A 33 -2.84 -4.52 5.91
C ASN A 33 -3.59 -5.82 5.57
N GLU A 34 -3.10 -6.98 6.03
CA GLU A 34 -3.73 -8.28 5.79
C GLU A 34 -3.90 -8.60 4.28
N GLY A 35 -2.92 -8.17 3.48
CA GLY A 35 -2.91 -8.31 2.02
C GLY A 35 -3.73 -7.25 1.27
N LYS A 36 -4.47 -6.39 1.98
CA LYS A 36 -5.32 -5.36 1.36
C LYS A 36 -4.49 -4.11 1.00
N PRO A 37 -4.87 -3.37 -0.05
CA PRO A 37 -4.22 -2.12 -0.40
C PRO A 37 -4.41 -1.06 0.71
N LEU A 38 -3.43 -0.15 0.80
CA LEU A 38 -3.51 0.99 1.71
C LEU A 38 -4.66 1.92 1.29
N ARG A 39 -5.44 2.41 2.26
CA ARG A 39 -6.46 3.44 2.03
C ARG A 39 -5.82 4.83 2.03
N HIS A 40 -6.21 5.65 1.07
CA HIS A 40 -5.80 7.05 0.94
C HIS A 40 -7.03 7.94 1.10
N ASN A 41 -6.81 9.22 1.47
CA ASN A 41 -7.88 10.22 1.62
C ASN A 41 -8.98 9.83 2.63
N VAL A 42 -8.58 9.22 3.75
CA VAL A 42 -9.52 8.75 4.77
C VAL A 42 -10.18 9.92 5.50
N ASP A 43 -11.50 10.03 5.36
CA ASP A 43 -12.29 11.06 6.05
C ASP A 43 -12.64 10.67 7.51
N GLU A 44 -13.32 11.56 8.24
CA GLU A 44 -13.67 11.26 9.64
C GLU A 44 -14.66 10.12 9.77
N TRP A 45 -15.60 10.00 8.82
CA TRP A 45 -16.58 8.92 8.79
C TRP A 45 -15.90 7.56 8.61
N GLU A 46 -14.99 7.44 7.65
CA GLU A 46 -14.19 6.26 7.39
C GLU A 46 -13.30 5.92 8.60
N ARG A 47 -12.73 6.92 9.29
CA ARG A 47 -12.03 6.69 10.56
C ARG A 47 -12.95 6.11 11.64
N MET A 48 -14.20 6.56 11.72
CA MET A 48 -15.19 5.99 12.65
C MET A 48 -15.57 4.56 12.24
N MET A 49 -15.78 4.30 10.95
CA MET A 49 -16.10 2.96 10.44
C MET A 49 -14.96 1.96 10.62
N MET A 50 -13.70 2.36 10.40
CA MET A 50 -12.55 1.49 10.67
C MET A 50 -12.44 1.13 12.16
N ARG A 51 -12.74 2.08 13.06
CA ARG A 51 -12.79 1.82 14.51
C ARG A 51 -13.92 0.84 14.86
N ARG A 52 -15.09 0.98 14.21
CA ARG A 52 -16.21 0.04 14.35
C ARG A 52 -15.81 -1.36 13.86
N ASP A 53 -15.24 -1.46 12.68
CA ASP A 53 -14.85 -2.75 12.08
C ASP A 53 -13.80 -3.46 12.94
N PHE A 54 -12.81 -2.73 13.47
CA PHE A 54 -11.83 -3.27 14.41
C PHE A 54 -12.49 -3.86 15.67
N ARG A 55 -13.53 -3.22 16.21
CA ARG A 55 -14.27 -3.73 17.37
C ARG A 55 -15.11 -4.98 17.03
N LEU A 56 -15.54 -5.12 15.79
CA LEU A 56 -16.35 -6.25 15.33
C LEU A 56 -15.52 -7.48 14.96
N THR A 57 -14.32 -7.28 14.40
CA THR A 57 -13.48 -8.36 13.86
C THR A 57 -12.25 -8.66 14.71
N GLY A 58 -11.83 -7.73 15.57
CA GLY A 58 -10.60 -7.83 16.34
C GLY A 58 -9.33 -7.60 15.52
N THR A 59 -9.43 -7.38 14.20
CA THR A 59 -8.29 -7.14 13.32
C THR A 59 -8.41 -5.77 12.64
N LYS A 60 -7.27 -5.16 12.28
CA LYS A 60 -7.25 -3.79 11.74
C LYS A 60 -7.94 -3.69 10.38
N ARG A 61 -7.97 -4.78 9.60
CA ARG A 61 -8.52 -4.81 8.24
C ARG A 61 -9.56 -5.90 8.00
N GLY A 62 -9.97 -6.62 9.04
CA GLY A 62 -10.98 -7.66 8.95
C GLY A 62 -12.34 -7.09 8.53
N GLN A 63 -13.04 -7.81 7.66
CA GLN A 63 -14.40 -7.47 7.24
C GLN A 63 -15.33 -8.59 7.67
N ALA A 64 -16.37 -8.25 8.44
CA ALA A 64 -17.42 -9.19 8.81
C ALA A 64 -18.65 -8.97 7.93
N VAL A 65 -19.13 -10.04 7.30
CA VAL A 65 -20.43 -10.08 6.62
C VAL A 65 -21.31 -11.04 7.41
N ARG A 66 -21.86 -10.58 8.53
CA ARG A 66 -22.84 -11.38 9.28
C ARG A 66 -24.23 -11.09 8.73
N ARG A 67 -24.76 -11.99 7.90
CA ARG A 67 -26.16 -11.95 7.46
C ARG A 67 -26.99 -12.61 8.54
N ALA A 68 -27.69 -11.81 9.35
CA ALA A 68 -28.73 -12.33 10.24
C ALA A 68 -29.94 -12.65 9.36
N TYR A 69 -30.27 -13.93 9.26
CA TYR A 69 -31.59 -14.38 8.83
C TYR A 69 -32.48 -14.51 10.06
#